data_AF-A0A2V6MWE7-F1
#
_entry.id   AF-A0A2V6MWE7-F1
#
_cell.length_a   1.000
_cell.length_b   1.000
_cell.length_c   1.000
_cell.angle_alpha   90.00
_cell.angle_beta   90.00
_cell.angle_gamma   90.00
#
_symmetry.space_group_name_H-M   'P 1'
#
loop_
_entity.id
_entity.type
_entity.pdbx_description
1 polymer ?
#
loop_
_entity_poly.entity_id
_entity_poly.type
_entity_poly.pdbx_seq_one_letter_code
_entity_poly.pdbx_strand_id
1 'polypeptide(L)'
;MCEKWEAAFESVEAPATRKVLLRLGVVLGPNGGFLGLLGRLTRWCLGGQVSNGRQFLSWIHIADLSRMVLASIENQELTGVFNATSPSPVTNAEFMCELRRALHRPWSPPVPEFAARIGSWLMGTEADLALVSQRCVPKRFQENGFNFEFPTLRQALTNIFPSQ
;
A
#
# COMPACT_ATOMS: atom_id res chain seq x y z
N MET A 1 -10.08 13.01 7.10
CA MET A 1 -9.15 12.65 8.20
C MET A 1 -7.76 13.29 8.00
N CYS A 2 -7.14 13.16 6.83
CA CYS A 2 -5.79 13.71 6.56
C CYS A 2 -5.67 15.23 6.74
N GLU A 3 -6.64 16.02 6.29
CA GLU A 3 -6.56 17.50 6.35
C GLU A 3 -6.39 18.05 7.77
N LYS A 4 -7.03 17.43 8.78
CA LYS A 4 -6.91 17.87 10.18
C LYS A 4 -5.54 17.56 10.78
N TRP A 5 -4.96 16.40 10.44
CA TRP A 5 -3.62 16.02 10.87
C TRP A 5 -2.53 16.82 10.14
N GLU A 6 -2.74 17.10 8.85
CA GLU A 6 -1.86 17.94 8.04
C GLU A 6 -1.86 19.38 8.55
N ALA A 7 -3.05 19.96 8.82
CA ALA A 7 -3.16 21.29 9.41
C ALA A 7 -2.48 21.37 10.79
N ALA A 8 -2.61 20.34 11.63
CA ALA A 8 -1.91 20.28 12.92
C ALA A 8 -0.39 20.25 12.74
N PHE A 9 0.12 19.44 11.79
CA PHE A 9 1.55 19.38 11.48
C PHE A 9 2.09 20.70 10.88
N GLU A 10 1.30 21.39 10.06
CA GLU A 10 1.64 22.70 9.52
C GLU A 10 1.66 23.78 10.60
N SER A 11 0.70 23.76 11.54
CA SER A 11 0.57 24.74 12.63
C SER A 11 1.73 24.76 13.63
N VAL A 12 2.55 23.70 13.67
CA VAL A 12 3.75 23.67 14.52
C VAL A 12 4.84 24.52 13.87
N GLU A 13 5.14 25.67 14.48
CA GLU A 13 6.32 26.47 14.12
C GLU A 13 7.59 25.77 14.59
N ALA A 14 8.42 25.34 13.65
CA ALA A 14 9.69 24.68 13.92
C ALA A 14 10.79 25.29 13.03
N PRO A 15 11.20 26.55 13.30
CA PRO A 15 12.09 27.30 12.41
C PRO A 15 13.48 26.68 12.24
N ALA A 16 13.91 25.85 13.20
CA ALA A 16 15.17 25.11 13.15
C ALA A 16 15.03 23.65 12.70
N THR A 17 13.83 23.18 12.34
CA THR A 17 13.57 21.78 12.02
C THR A 17 12.81 21.64 10.71
N ARG A 18 13.42 20.95 9.75
CA ARG A 18 12.81 20.64 8.46
C ARG A 18 11.62 19.69 8.65
N LYS A 19 10.49 20.04 8.04
CA LYS A 19 9.25 19.27 8.11
C LYS A 19 9.02 18.49 6.82
N VAL A 20 8.85 17.18 6.95
CA VAL A 20 8.47 16.27 5.86
C VAL A 20 7.27 15.44 6.30
N LEU A 21 6.21 15.46 5.50
CA LEU A 21 4.99 14.68 5.75
C LEU A 21 4.86 13.61 4.67
N LEU A 22 4.76 12.34 5.09
CA LEU A 22 4.62 11.21 4.18
C LEU A 22 3.18 10.68 4.23
N ARG A 23 2.47 10.77 3.11
CA ARG A 23 1.18 10.12 2.88
C ARG A 23 1.44 8.68 2.47
N LEU A 24 1.18 7.76 3.39
CA LEU A 24 1.45 6.33 3.19
C LEU A 24 0.34 5.68 2.37
N GLY A 25 0.71 4.89 1.37
CA GLY A 25 -0.18 3.89 0.78
C GLY A 25 -0.29 2.63 1.63
N VAL A 26 -0.94 1.61 1.09
CA VAL A 26 -0.99 0.29 1.72
C VAL A 26 0.40 -0.34 1.74
N VAL A 27 0.94 -0.53 2.93
CA VAL A 27 2.29 -1.09 3.11
C VAL A 27 2.24 -2.61 3.03
N LEU A 28 3.00 -3.17 2.09
CA LEU A 28 3.14 -4.60 1.88
C LEU A 28 4.46 -5.07 2.51
N GLY A 29 4.38 -6.04 3.41
CA GLY A 29 5.56 -6.63 4.04
C GLY A 29 5.32 -8.06 4.53
N PRO A 30 6.40 -8.81 4.80
CA PRO A 30 6.30 -10.15 5.36
C PRO A 30 5.67 -10.12 6.76
N ASN A 31 4.88 -11.14 7.09
CA ASN A 31 4.32 -11.38 8.42
C ASN A 31 3.41 -10.27 9.00
N GLY A 32 2.85 -9.38 8.17
CA GLY A 32 2.04 -8.24 8.63
C GLY A 32 0.55 -8.28 8.26
N GLY A 33 -0.29 -7.85 9.22
CA GLY A 33 -1.67 -7.35 9.11
C GLY A 33 -2.52 -7.85 7.93
N PHE A 34 -2.79 -6.94 6.99
CA PHE A 34 -3.68 -7.14 5.83
C PHE A 34 -3.21 -8.26 4.91
N LEU A 35 -1.93 -8.24 4.53
CA LEU A 35 -1.40 -9.16 3.54
C LEU A 35 -1.30 -10.59 4.08
N GLY A 36 -0.98 -10.76 5.37
CA GLY A 36 -0.93 -12.07 6.01
C GLY A 36 -2.31 -12.74 6.12
N LEU A 37 -3.35 -11.99 6.47
CA LEU A 37 -4.73 -12.50 6.48
C LEU A 37 -5.20 -12.83 5.06
N LEU A 38 -5.01 -11.91 4.13
CA LEU A 38 -5.44 -12.09 2.75
C LEU A 38 -4.70 -13.23 2.05
N GLY A 39 -3.40 -13.40 2.35
CA GLY A 39 -2.61 -14.53 1.89
C GLY A 39 -3.15 -15.86 2.42
N ARG A 40 -3.56 -15.93 3.70
CA ARG A 40 -4.21 -17.12 4.26
C ARG A 40 -5.53 -17.43 3.55
N LEU A 41 -6.41 -16.45 3.37
CA LEU A 41 -7.68 -16.64 2.64
C LEU A 41 -7.44 -17.09 1.19
N THR A 42 -6.44 -16.51 0.52
CA THR A 42 -6.09 -16.86 -0.85
C THR A 42 -5.55 -18.29 -0.96
N ARG A 43 -4.79 -18.78 0.02
CA ARG A 43 -4.34 -20.19 0.07
C ARG A 43 -5.50 -21.18 0.15
N TRP A 44 -6.62 -20.77 0.75
CA TRP A 44 -7.87 -21.53 0.86
C TRP A 44 -8.81 -21.30 -0.33
N CYS A 45 -8.31 -20.69 -1.43
CA CYS A 45 -9.08 -20.33 -2.62
C CYS A 45 -10.23 -19.33 -2.35
N LEU A 46 -10.21 -18.61 -1.22
CA LEU A 46 -11.17 -17.57 -0.83
C LEU A 46 -10.68 -16.15 -1.17
N GLY A 47 -9.63 -16.03 -2.02
CA GLY A 47 -9.01 -14.77 -2.45
C GLY A 47 -9.60 -14.22 -3.74
N GLY A 48 -10.92 -14.00 -3.78
CA GLY A 48 -11.59 -13.36 -4.92
C GLY A 48 -11.44 -11.84 -4.95
N GLN A 49 -11.72 -11.22 -6.09
CA GLN A 49 -11.87 -9.76 -6.17
C GLN A 49 -13.05 -9.29 -5.30
N VAL A 50 -12.90 -8.13 -4.67
CA VAL A 50 -13.98 -7.50 -3.87
C VAL A 50 -14.80 -6.59 -4.79
N SER A 51 -16.13 -6.73 -4.76
CA SER A 51 -17.10 -5.94 -5.54
C SER A 51 -16.74 -5.91 -7.05
N ASN A 52 -16.86 -4.75 -7.72
CA ASN A 52 -16.56 -4.58 -9.15
C ASN A 52 -15.06 -4.62 -9.49
N GLY A 53 -14.15 -4.73 -8.51
CA GLY A 53 -12.70 -4.88 -8.73
C GLY A 53 -11.95 -3.65 -9.31
N ARG A 54 -12.67 -2.56 -9.63
CA ARG A 54 -12.14 -1.34 -10.28
C ARG A 54 -11.47 -0.35 -9.32
N GLN A 55 -11.51 -0.61 -8.03
CA GLN A 55 -10.90 0.27 -7.03
C GLN A 55 -9.38 0.23 -7.18
N PHE A 56 -8.77 1.41 -7.29
CA PHE A 56 -7.31 1.52 -7.30
C PHE A 56 -6.76 1.40 -5.89
N LEU A 57 -5.71 0.60 -5.77
CA LEU A 57 -4.94 0.39 -4.56
C LEU A 57 -3.55 1.01 -4.76
N SER A 58 -3.28 2.09 -4.01
CA SER A 58 -1.93 2.61 -3.88
C SER A 58 -1.20 1.80 -2.80
N TRP A 59 -0.16 1.07 -3.20
CA TRP A 59 0.61 0.17 -2.33
C TRP A 59 2.09 0.57 -2.31
N ILE A 60 2.85 0.13 -1.32
CA ILE A 60 4.32 0.28 -1.26
C ILE A 60 4.95 -0.92 -0.56
N HIS A 61 6.11 -1.38 -1.02
CA HIS A 61 6.86 -2.42 -0.30
C HIS A 61 7.51 -1.84 0.96
N ILE A 62 7.55 -2.59 2.06
CA ILE A 62 8.12 -2.13 3.34
C ILE A 62 9.58 -1.67 3.20
N ALA A 63 10.39 -2.36 2.38
CA ALA A 63 11.77 -1.96 2.11
C ALA A 63 11.87 -0.61 1.40
N ASP A 64 11.01 -0.37 0.39
CA ASP A 64 10.96 0.92 -0.31
C ASP A 64 10.45 2.04 0.60
N LEU A 65 9.48 1.75 1.48
CA LEU A 65 9.02 2.71 2.48
C LEU A 65 10.15 3.09 3.44
N SER A 66 10.89 2.13 3.97
CA SER A 66 12.05 2.40 4.83
C SER A 66 13.10 3.25 4.12
N ARG A 67 13.38 2.97 2.84
CA ARG A 67 14.30 3.76 2.02
C ARG A 67 13.78 5.16 1.75
N MET A 68 12.47 5.35 1.55
CA MET A 68 11.87 6.69 1.40
C MET A 68 11.94 7.51 2.68
N VAL A 69 11.74 6.89 3.83
CA VAL A 69 11.91 7.54 5.14
C VAL A 69 13.37 7.96 5.32
N LEU A 70 14.32 7.06 5.03
CA LEU A 70 15.75 7.36 5.12
C LEU A 70 16.13 8.49 4.16
N ALA A 71 15.70 8.44 2.90
CA ALA A 71 15.93 9.50 1.93
C ALA A 71 15.35 10.85 2.39
N SER A 72 14.18 10.84 3.05
CA SER A 72 13.57 12.04 3.63
C SER A 72 14.40 12.65 4.76
N ILE A 73 15.13 11.81 5.51
CA ILE A 73 16.03 12.25 6.59
C ILE A 73 17.34 12.79 5.98
N GLU A 74 17.95 12.05 5.06
CA GLU A 74 19.26 12.34 4.49
C GLU A 74 19.25 13.50 3.49
N ASN A 75 18.24 13.58 2.62
CA ASN A 75 18.14 14.64 1.62
C ASN A 75 17.46 15.88 2.21
N GLN A 76 18.25 16.95 2.40
CA GLN A 76 17.78 18.21 2.96
C GLN A 76 16.88 19.01 2.00
N GLU A 77 16.88 18.70 0.71
CA GLU A 77 16.03 19.37 -0.29
C GLU A 77 14.57 18.89 -0.22
N LEU A 78 14.32 17.71 0.37
CA LEU A 78 12.98 17.17 0.53
C LEU A 78 12.22 17.92 1.63
N THR A 79 11.26 18.75 1.22
CA THR A 79 10.44 19.58 2.14
C THR A 79 8.95 19.52 1.79
N GLY A 80 8.09 19.48 2.80
CA GLY A 80 6.63 19.46 2.64
C GLY A 80 6.03 18.05 2.50
N VAL A 81 4.94 17.93 1.74
CA VAL A 81 4.13 16.70 1.65
C VAL A 81 4.57 15.81 0.48
N PHE A 82 4.73 14.52 0.73
CA PHE A 82 5.10 13.51 -0.26
C PHE A 82 4.18 12.29 -0.16
N ASN A 83 3.90 11.65 -1.30
CA ASN A 83 3.23 10.36 -1.32
C ASN A 83 4.29 9.26 -1.25
N ALA A 84 4.23 8.43 -0.22
CA ALA A 84 5.05 7.23 -0.07
C ALA A 84 4.26 6.03 -0.63
N THR A 85 4.25 5.94 -1.95
CA THR A 85 3.56 4.89 -2.72
C THR A 85 4.49 4.34 -3.80
N SER A 86 4.20 3.15 -4.30
CA SER A 86 4.83 2.57 -5.50
C SER A 86 4.45 3.38 -6.75
N PRO A 87 5.32 3.46 -7.77
CA PRO A 87 5.03 4.17 -9.01
C PRO A 87 3.85 3.57 -9.79
N SER A 88 3.50 2.32 -9.52
CA SER A 88 2.52 1.54 -10.27
C SER A 88 1.31 1.19 -9.39
N PRO A 89 0.32 2.12 -9.24
CA PRO A 89 -0.93 1.79 -8.58
C PRO A 89 -1.66 0.71 -9.39
N VAL A 90 -2.26 -0.26 -8.69
CA VAL A 90 -2.94 -1.39 -9.32
C VAL A 90 -4.42 -1.37 -8.97
N THR A 91 -5.25 -2.00 -9.77
CA THR A 91 -6.65 -2.29 -9.41
C THR A 91 -6.71 -3.45 -8.42
N ASN A 92 -7.80 -3.53 -7.66
CA ASN A 92 -8.05 -4.68 -6.78
C ASN A 92 -8.05 -6.02 -7.56
N ALA A 93 -8.58 -6.03 -8.78
CA ALA A 93 -8.56 -7.19 -9.65
C ALA A 93 -7.12 -7.65 -9.99
N GLU A 94 -6.25 -6.71 -10.37
CA GLU A 94 -4.83 -6.98 -10.63
C GLU A 94 -4.10 -7.41 -9.36
N PHE A 95 -4.38 -6.76 -8.23
CA PHE A 95 -3.79 -7.10 -6.94
C PHE A 95 -4.07 -8.55 -6.55
N MET A 96 -5.34 -8.96 -6.60
CA MET A 96 -5.74 -10.34 -6.28
C MET A 96 -5.21 -11.34 -7.31
N CYS A 97 -5.08 -10.94 -8.58
CA CYS A 97 -4.48 -11.77 -9.63
C CYS A 97 -3.00 -12.08 -9.34
N GLU A 98 -2.20 -11.04 -9.05
CA GLU A 98 -0.78 -11.21 -8.76
C GLU A 98 -0.56 -11.90 -7.39
N LEU A 99 -1.44 -11.71 -6.41
CA LEU A 99 -1.41 -12.44 -5.14
C LEU A 99 -1.64 -13.94 -5.32
N ARG A 100 -2.64 -14.34 -6.13
CA ARG A 100 -2.88 -15.75 -6.47
C ARG A 100 -1.69 -16.36 -7.21
N ARG A 101 -1.07 -15.61 -8.11
CA ARG A 101 0.15 -16.04 -8.82
C ARG A 101 1.30 -16.28 -7.87
N ALA A 102 1.60 -15.34 -6.97
CA ALA A 102 2.67 -15.48 -5.98
C ALA A 102 2.44 -16.71 -5.07
N LEU A 103 1.18 -17.00 -4.74
CA LEU A 103 0.81 -18.14 -3.89
C LEU A 103 0.58 -19.46 -4.66
N HIS A 104 0.78 -19.49 -5.98
CA HIS A 104 0.54 -20.66 -6.83
C HIS A 104 -0.89 -21.23 -6.63
N ARG A 105 -1.91 -20.38 -6.71
CA ARG A 105 -3.31 -20.77 -6.59
C ARG A 105 -4.10 -20.47 -7.87
N PRO A 106 -5.05 -21.34 -8.25
CA PRO A 106 -5.91 -21.14 -9.42
C PRO A 106 -6.87 -19.97 -9.19
N TRP A 107 -7.64 -19.63 -10.22
CA TRP A 107 -8.65 -18.56 -10.14
C TRP A 107 -9.66 -18.81 -9.00
N SER A 108 -9.98 -17.76 -8.25
CA SER A 108 -10.98 -17.77 -7.18
C SER A 108 -12.20 -16.93 -7.59
N PRO A 109 -13.43 -17.37 -7.28
CA PRO A 109 -14.63 -16.59 -7.56
C PRO A 109 -14.64 -15.27 -6.77
N PRO A 110 -15.27 -14.21 -7.30
CA PRO A 110 -15.36 -12.91 -6.63
C PRO A 110 -15.95 -13.06 -5.23
N VAL A 111 -15.37 -12.34 -4.26
CA VAL A 111 -15.85 -12.35 -2.88
C VAL A 111 -17.15 -11.54 -2.83
N PRO A 112 -18.27 -12.13 -2.37
CA PRO A 112 -19.51 -11.39 -2.17
C PRO A 112 -19.28 -10.21 -1.22
N GLU A 113 -19.93 -9.07 -1.46
CA GLU A 113 -19.75 -7.86 -0.63
C GLU A 113 -19.98 -8.11 0.87
N PHE A 114 -20.86 -9.06 1.20
CA PHE A 114 -21.10 -9.51 2.58
C PHE A 114 -19.87 -10.14 3.23
N ALA A 115 -19.11 -10.96 2.50
CA ALA A 115 -17.89 -11.57 3.00
C ALA A 115 -16.74 -10.55 3.11
N ALA A 116 -16.68 -9.55 2.24
CA ALA A 116 -15.75 -8.43 2.36
C ALA A 116 -16.04 -7.57 3.62
N ARG A 117 -17.32 -7.33 3.93
CA ARG A 117 -17.74 -6.66 5.17
C ARG A 117 -17.36 -7.43 6.44
N ILE A 118 -17.50 -8.76 6.43
CA ILE A 118 -17.08 -9.61 7.55
C ILE A 118 -15.56 -9.61 7.71
N GLY A 119 -14.81 -9.71 6.60
CA GLY A 119 -13.35 -9.59 6.61
C GLY A 119 -12.88 -8.24 7.15
N SER A 120 -13.52 -7.15 6.74
CA SER A 120 -13.27 -5.80 7.26
C SER A 120 -13.50 -5.71 8.78
N TRP A 121 -14.57 -6.31 9.29
CA TRP A 121 -14.86 -6.34 10.72
C TRP A 121 -13.84 -7.15 11.51
N LEU A 122 -13.39 -8.29 10.98
CA LEU A 122 -12.36 -9.15 11.58
C LEU A 122 -10.97 -8.48 11.61
N MET A 123 -10.73 -7.56 10.68
CA MET A 123 -9.47 -6.85 10.51
C MET A 123 -9.30 -5.63 11.41
N GLY A 124 -10.37 -5.14 12.04
CA GLY A 124 -10.32 -3.96 12.92
C GLY A 124 -9.90 -2.65 12.23
N THR A 125 -9.61 -2.67 10.94
CA THR A 125 -9.39 -1.50 10.09
C THR A 125 -10.72 -1.02 9.55
N GLU A 126 -11.02 0.27 9.73
CA GLU A 126 -12.18 0.91 9.14
C GLU A 126 -12.29 0.53 7.66
N ALA A 127 -13.47 0.04 7.28
CA ALA A 127 -13.81 -0.45 5.95
C ALA A 127 -13.42 0.54 4.82
N ASP A 128 -13.25 1.82 5.16
CA ASP A 128 -12.84 2.88 4.25
C ASP A 128 -11.42 2.73 3.70
N LEU A 129 -10.46 2.12 4.42
CA LEU A 129 -9.10 1.96 3.88
C LEU A 129 -9.05 1.02 2.66
N ALA A 130 -9.98 0.08 2.55
CA ALA A 130 -10.12 -0.79 1.38
C ALA A 130 -10.91 -0.12 0.24
N LEU A 131 -11.64 0.95 0.52
CA LEU A 131 -12.56 1.64 -0.39
C LEU A 131 -12.02 2.98 -0.93
N VAL A 132 -10.94 3.52 -0.37
CA VAL A 132 -10.31 4.75 -0.87
C VAL A 132 -9.48 4.47 -2.12
N SER A 133 -10.14 4.62 -3.28
CA SER A 133 -9.51 4.63 -4.60
C SER A 133 -8.76 5.95 -4.83
N GLN A 134 -7.59 6.09 -4.22
CA GLN A 134 -6.67 7.19 -4.57
C GLN A 134 -5.53 6.65 -5.42
N ARG A 135 -5.42 7.17 -6.65
CA ARG A 135 -4.29 6.94 -7.55
C ARG A 135 -3.17 7.91 -7.17
N CYS A 136 -2.43 7.57 -6.12
CA CYS A 136 -1.31 8.39 -5.65
C CYS A 136 0.00 7.89 -6.26
N VAL A 137 0.64 8.74 -7.05
CA VAL A 137 1.95 8.46 -7.65
C VAL A 137 3.01 9.29 -6.90
N PRO A 138 4.17 8.72 -6.58
CA PRO A 138 5.25 9.38 -5.84
C PRO A 138 6.06 10.35 -6.73
N LYS A 139 5.39 11.27 -7.43
CA LYS A 139 6.02 12.18 -8.42
C LYS A 139 7.24 12.91 -7.87
N ARG A 140 7.11 13.51 -6.68
CA ARG A 140 8.19 14.26 -6.05
C ARG A 140 9.40 13.37 -5.71
N PHE A 141 9.19 12.12 -5.29
CA PHE A 141 10.31 11.19 -5.08
C PHE A 141 10.97 10.77 -6.40
N GLN A 142 10.18 10.57 -7.46
CA GLN A 142 10.70 10.24 -8.79
C GLN A 142 11.52 11.38 -9.38
N GLU A 143 11.04 12.63 -9.26
CA GLU A 143 11.76 13.84 -9.68
C GLU A 143 13.08 14.02 -8.93
N ASN A 144 13.16 13.55 -7.69
CA ASN A 144 14.37 13.53 -6.87
C ASN A 144 15.25 12.28 -7.09
N GLY A 145 15.00 11.50 -8.14
CA GLY A 145 15.83 10.36 -8.52
C GLY A 145 15.71 9.13 -7.60
N PHE A 146 14.62 9.00 -6.84
CA PHE A 146 14.43 7.84 -5.98
C PHE A 146 14.28 6.55 -6.79
N ASN A 147 15.21 5.62 -6.60
CA ASN A 147 15.20 4.31 -7.24
C ASN A 147 14.43 3.30 -6.40
N PHE A 148 13.29 2.83 -6.91
CA PHE A 148 12.48 1.79 -6.28
C PHE A 148 13.16 0.42 -6.43
N GLU A 149 13.26 -0.32 -5.33
CA GLU A 149 13.71 -1.71 -5.34
C GLU A 149 12.59 -2.64 -5.84
N PHE A 150 11.33 -2.31 -5.49
CA PHE A 150 10.15 -3.07 -5.90
C PHE A 150 9.16 -2.18 -6.69
N PRO A 151 9.49 -1.75 -7.93
CA PRO A 151 8.64 -0.89 -8.75
C PRO A 151 7.35 -1.58 -9.22
N THR A 152 7.28 -2.91 -9.17
CA THR A 152 6.13 -3.70 -9.64
C THR A 152 5.56 -4.58 -8.53
N LEU A 153 4.24 -4.75 -8.53
CA LEU A 153 3.55 -5.53 -7.51
C LEU A 153 4.02 -6.99 -7.51
N ARG A 154 4.29 -7.54 -8.71
CA ARG A 154 4.80 -8.90 -8.87
C ARG A 154 6.11 -9.11 -8.11
N GLN A 155 7.08 -8.21 -8.26
CA GLN A 155 8.36 -8.31 -7.57
C GLN A 155 8.17 -8.24 -6.05
N ALA A 156 7.36 -7.29 -5.58
CA ALA A 156 7.04 -7.15 -4.16
C ALA A 156 6.39 -8.42 -3.58
N LEU A 157 5.36 -8.96 -4.25
CA LEU A 157 4.66 -10.16 -3.77
C LEU A 157 5.53 -11.43 -3.85
N THR A 158 6.38 -11.55 -4.87
CA THR A 158 7.33 -12.67 -4.99
C THR A 158 8.37 -12.63 -3.86
N ASN A 159 8.82 -11.43 -3.48
CA ASN A 159 9.72 -11.26 -2.35
C ASN A 159 9.05 -11.58 -1.00
N ILE A 160 7.78 -11.20 -0.83
CA ILE A 160 7.03 -11.41 0.42
C ILE A 160 6.57 -12.87 0.58
N PHE A 161 6.19 -13.52 -0.51
CA PHE A 161 5.79 -14.92 -0.55
C PHE A 161 6.76 -15.74 -1.39
N PRO A 162 8.03 -15.91 -0.94
CA PRO A 162 8.93 -16.82 -1.62
C PRO A 162 8.32 -18.22 -1.54
N SER A 163 8.14 -18.85 -2.70
CA SER A 163 7.73 -20.24 -2.81
C SER A 163 8.60 -21.10 -1.89
N GLN A 164 8.00 -21.65 -0.83
CA GLN A 164 8.58 -22.76 -0.08
C GLN A 164 8.42 -24.05 -0.86
#